data_AF-A0AB33CK29-F1
#
_entry.id   AF-A0AB33CK29-F1
#
_cell.length_a   1.000
_cell.length_b   1.000
_cell.length_c   1.000
_cell.angle_alpha   90.00
_cell.angle_beta   90.00
_cell.angle_gamma   90.00
#
_symmetry.space_group_name_H-M   'P 1'
#
loop_
_entity.id
_entity.type
_entity.pdbx_description
1 polymer ?
#
loop_
_entity_poly.entity_id
_entity_poly.type
_entity_poly.pdbx_seq_one_letter_code
_entity_poly.pdbx_strand_id
1 'polypeptide(L)'
;MSLATPGTATAAQRRVWEALSRLYLDSDSCDDDGIARVLAASPFTLEQLRTMLLYEVHPVLIGNLRSVAGVWDGFDPDWLTASIQARHARRWHWPTRWRWCGHARARWALLAPRIVALRAAAMH
;
A
#
# COMPACT_ATOMS: atom_id res chain seq x y z
N MET A 1 9.02 21.36 -15.49
CA MET A 1 8.11 20.93 -14.42
C MET A 1 6.92 20.25 -15.07
N SER A 2 6.97 18.93 -15.26
CA SER A 2 5.89 18.21 -15.92
C SER A 2 4.78 17.91 -14.93
N LEU A 3 3.61 18.50 -15.16
CA LEU A 3 2.36 18.16 -14.50
C LEU A 3 1.98 16.74 -14.96
N ALA A 4 2.14 15.76 -14.06
CA ALA A 4 1.64 14.41 -14.29
C ALA A 4 0.11 14.48 -14.44
N THR A 5 -0.38 14.06 -15.60
CA THR A 5 -1.80 13.95 -15.91
C THR A 5 -2.49 13.05 -14.86
N PRO A 6 -3.61 13.47 -14.24
CA PRO A 6 -4.43 12.56 -13.47
C PRO A 6 -5.17 11.66 -14.46
N GLY A 7 -4.67 10.45 -14.71
CA GLY A 7 -5.29 9.54 -15.66
C GLY A 7 -5.13 8.06 -15.35
N THR A 8 -3.91 7.60 -15.05
CA THR A 8 -3.65 6.16 -14.88
C THR A 8 -2.45 5.92 -13.98
N ALA A 9 -2.58 4.97 -13.05
CA ALA A 9 -1.50 4.55 -12.18
C ALA A 9 -0.32 3.98 -12.99
N THR A 10 0.90 4.41 -12.68
CA THR A 10 2.12 3.87 -13.30
C THR A 10 2.33 2.42 -12.89
N ALA A 11 3.10 1.65 -13.67
CA ALA A 11 3.44 0.27 -13.34
C ALA A 11 4.13 0.16 -11.96
N ALA A 12 4.96 1.14 -11.59
CA ALA A 12 5.59 1.18 -10.27
C ALA A 12 4.56 1.40 -9.15
N GLN A 13 3.57 2.27 -9.34
CA GLN A 13 2.50 2.46 -8.35
C GLN A 13 1.69 1.17 -8.16
N ARG A 14 1.33 0.50 -9.25
CA ARG A 14 0.56 -0.76 -9.20
C ARG A 14 1.31 -1.84 -8.42
N ARG A 15 2.61 -2.03 -8.67
CA ARG A 15 3.45 -2.98 -7.93
C ARG A 15 3.51 -2.66 -6.43
N VAL A 16 3.60 -1.38 -6.07
CA VAL A 16 3.59 -0.95 -4.66
C VAL A 16 2.23 -1.21 -4.02
N TRP A 17 1.13 -0.89 -4.71
CA TRP A 17 -0.21 -1.16 -4.21
C TRP A 17 -0.46 -2.65 -4.01
N GLU A 18 -0.05 -3.48 -4.96
CA GLU A 18 -0.12 -4.93 -4.86
C GLU A 18 0.67 -5.44 -3.65
N ALA A 19 1.93 -5.02 -3.49
CA ALA A 19 2.75 -5.42 -2.34
C ALA A 19 2.13 -4.98 -1.00
N LEU A 20 1.66 -3.73 -0.90
CA LEU A 20 0.98 -3.23 0.30
C LEU A 20 -0.37 -3.92 0.54
N SER A 21 -1.04 -4.40 -0.50
CA SER A 21 -2.32 -5.11 -0.38
C SER A 21 -2.16 -6.46 0.31
N ARG A 22 -1.01 -7.13 0.13
CA ARG A 22 -0.72 -8.43 0.77
C ARG A 22 -0.74 -8.36 2.28
N LEU A 23 -0.47 -7.20 2.84
CA LEU A 23 -0.67 -6.98 4.26
C LEU A 23 -2.13 -7.33 4.64
N TYR A 24 -3.13 -6.96 3.85
CA TYR A 24 -4.56 -7.18 4.17
C TYR A 24 -5.09 -8.57 3.80
N LEU A 25 -4.23 -9.51 3.39
CA LEU A 25 -4.62 -10.90 3.25
C LEU A 25 -4.73 -11.53 4.63
N ASP A 26 -5.85 -12.20 4.90
CA ASP A 26 -6.05 -12.99 6.12
C ASP A 26 -5.25 -14.29 6.01
N SER A 27 -3.93 -14.16 6.15
CA SER A 27 -2.99 -15.27 6.11
C SER A 27 -2.09 -15.22 7.34
N ASP A 28 -1.89 -16.37 7.97
CA ASP A 28 -1.07 -16.52 9.19
C ASP A 28 0.40 -16.15 8.95
N SER A 29 0.82 -16.00 7.68
CA SER A 29 2.20 -15.70 7.27
C SER A 29 2.26 -14.47 6.35
N CYS A 30 2.23 -13.29 6.95
CA CYS A 30 2.51 -12.05 6.23
C CYS A 30 3.99 -11.98 5.84
N ASP A 31 4.31 -12.05 4.54
CA ASP A 31 5.67 -11.89 3.99
C ASP A 31 6.13 -10.42 4.01
N ASP A 32 6.36 -9.89 5.21
CA ASP A 32 6.80 -8.50 5.38
C ASP A 32 8.13 -8.21 4.68
N ASP A 33 9.04 -9.20 4.62
CA ASP A 33 10.36 -9.03 4.01
C ASP A 33 10.26 -8.91 2.48
N GLY A 34 9.43 -9.75 1.83
CA GLY A 34 9.14 -9.59 0.41
C GLY A 34 8.48 -8.26 0.10
N ILE A 35 7.52 -7.84 0.93
CA ILE A 35 6.86 -6.53 0.79
C ILE A 35 7.88 -5.39 0.92
N ALA A 36 8.75 -5.44 1.94
CA ALA A 36 9.79 -4.43 2.15
C ALA A 36 10.79 -4.36 0.99
N ARG A 37 11.16 -5.49 0.37
CA ARG A 37 12.03 -5.51 -0.83
C ARG A 37 11.38 -4.81 -2.02
N VAL A 38 10.11 -5.09 -2.31
CA VAL A 38 9.38 -4.42 -3.41
C VAL A 38 9.31 -2.91 -3.17
N LEU A 39 9.00 -2.51 -1.94
CA LEU A 39 8.94 -1.11 -1.53
C LEU A 39 10.30 -0.41 -1.65
N ALA A 40 11.37 -1.06 -1.19
CA ALA A 40 12.73 -0.53 -1.25
C ALA A 40 13.21 -0.28 -2.69
N ALA A 41 12.92 -1.21 -3.60
CA ALA A 41 13.26 -1.13 -5.02
C ALA A 41 12.40 -0.13 -5.82
N SER A 42 11.31 0.36 -5.24
CA SER A 42 10.42 1.33 -5.91
C SER A 42 11.04 2.74 -5.93
N PRO A 43 10.69 3.59 -6.93
CA PRO A 43 11.23 4.94 -7.05
C PRO A 43 10.61 5.94 -6.05
N PHE A 44 9.74 5.49 -5.15
CA PHE A 44 9.02 6.37 -4.23
C PHE A 44 9.79 6.63 -2.94
N THR A 45 9.66 7.84 -2.40
CA THR A 45 10.22 8.16 -1.08
C THR A 45 9.52 7.38 0.02
N LEU A 46 10.17 7.27 1.18
CA LEU A 46 9.59 6.60 2.34
C LEU A 46 8.25 7.24 2.76
N GLU A 47 8.14 8.56 2.65
CA GLU A 47 6.90 9.30 2.94
C GLU A 47 5.81 9.04 1.89
N GLN A 48 6.16 8.96 0.60
CA GLN A 48 5.21 8.59 -0.44
C GLN A 48 4.65 7.18 -0.20
N LEU A 49 5.52 6.21 0.08
CA LEU A 49 5.11 4.84 0.40
C LEU A 49 4.18 4.77 1.61
N ARG A 50 4.49 5.54 2.68
CA ARG A 50 3.62 5.69 3.84
C ARG A 50 2.25 6.23 3.45
N THR A 51 2.24 7.24 2.57
CA THR A 51 1.01 7.88 2.10
C THR A 51 0.16 6.91 1.29
N MET A 52 0.78 6.15 0.38
CA MET A 52 0.10 5.11 -0.40
C MET A 52 -0.53 4.04 0.51
N LEU A 53 0.18 3.58 1.54
CA LEU A 53 -0.36 2.62 2.51
C LEU A 53 -1.56 3.22 3.27
N LEU A 54 -1.38 4.39 3.90
CA LEU A 54 -2.37 4.96 4.81
C LEU A 54 -3.61 5.49 4.08
N TYR A 55 -3.42 6.10 2.92
CA TYR A 55 -4.46 6.88 2.25
C TYR A 55 -4.94 6.28 0.96
N GLU A 56 -4.26 5.29 0.36
CA GLU A 56 -4.71 4.67 -0.90
C GLU A 56 -5.15 3.23 -0.66
N VAL A 57 -4.25 2.39 -0.15
CA VAL A 57 -4.47 0.93 0.00
C VAL A 57 -5.34 0.61 1.21
N HIS A 58 -4.99 1.13 2.39
CA HIS A 58 -5.72 0.84 3.64
C HIS A 58 -7.22 1.10 3.55
N PRO A 59 -7.70 2.25 3.03
CA PRO A 59 -9.13 2.54 3.01
C PRO A 59 -9.92 1.65 2.05
N VAL A 60 -9.27 1.08 1.03
CA VAL A 60 -9.89 0.13 0.10
C VAL A 60 -10.01 -1.25 0.75
N LEU A 61 -9.02 -1.67 1.53
CA LEU A 61 -8.89 -3.05 2.03
C LEU A 61 -9.24 -3.23 3.51
N ILE A 62 -9.45 -2.16 4.29
CA ILE A 62 -9.82 -2.25 5.72
C ILE A 62 -11.14 -3.02 5.95
N GLY A 63 -12.04 -3.03 4.95
CA GLY A 63 -13.25 -3.84 4.98
C GLY A 63 -12.98 -5.34 5.01
N ASN A 64 -11.89 -5.80 4.38
CA ASN A 64 -11.52 -7.22 4.35
C ASN A 64 -11.11 -7.73 5.72
N LEU A 65 -10.51 -6.89 6.57
CA LEU A 65 -10.17 -7.28 7.95
C LEU A 65 -11.39 -7.53 8.86
N ARG A 66 -12.61 -7.24 8.38
CA ARG A 66 -13.86 -7.42 9.13
C ARG A 66 -14.80 -8.47 8.55
N SER A 67 -14.55 -8.90 7.31
CA SER A 67 -15.28 -10.02 6.71
C SER A 67 -14.43 -11.26 6.84
N VAL A 68 -15.01 -12.34 7.36
CA VAL A 68 -14.46 -13.69 7.23
C VAL A 68 -14.64 -14.11 5.77
N ALA A 69 -13.86 -13.50 4.88
CA ALA A 69 -13.75 -13.95 3.50
C ALA A 69 -12.74 -15.08 3.52
N GLY A 70 -13.09 -16.23 2.94
CA GLY A 70 -12.26 -17.46 2.98
C GLY A 70 -10.84 -17.27 2.40
N VAL A 71 -10.09 -18.35 2.24
CA VAL A 71 -8.67 -18.27 1.81
C VAL A 71 -8.53 -17.55 0.45
N TRP A 72 -8.07 -16.30 0.45
CA TRP A 72 -7.68 -15.55 -0.75
C TRP A 72 -6.17 -15.63 -0.92
N ASP A 73 -5.71 -16.02 -2.11
CA ASP A 73 -4.28 -16.04 -2.46
C ASP A 73 -3.74 -14.62 -2.78
N GLY A 74 -4.64 -13.67 -3.05
CA GLY A 74 -4.28 -12.30 -3.41
C GLY A 74 -5.48 -11.41 -3.74
N PHE A 75 -5.21 -10.14 -4.04
CA PHE A 75 -6.18 -9.19 -4.59
C PHE A 75 -5.99 -9.08 -6.10
N ASP A 76 -7.10 -8.98 -6.86
CA ASP A 76 -7.03 -8.69 -8.28
C ASP A 76 -6.39 -7.28 -8.51
N PRO A 77 -5.26 -7.20 -9.24
CA PRO A 77 -4.47 -5.98 -9.33
C PRO A 77 -5.18 -4.88 -10.14
N ASP A 78 -5.99 -5.26 -11.13
CA ASP A 78 -6.76 -4.32 -11.95
C ASP A 78 -7.93 -3.74 -11.15
N TRP A 79 -8.64 -4.58 -10.39
CA TRP A 79 -9.67 -4.16 -9.44
C TRP A 79 -9.11 -3.24 -8.35
N LEU A 80 -7.95 -3.57 -7.76
CA LEU A 80 -7.31 -2.74 -6.74
C LEU A 80 -6.94 -1.37 -7.31
N THR A 81 -6.32 -1.35 -8.49
CA THR A 81 -5.94 -0.13 -9.21
C THR A 81 -7.17 0.72 -9.52
N ALA A 82 -8.22 0.12 -10.07
CA ALA A 82 -9.46 0.81 -10.41
C ALA A 82 -10.16 1.38 -9.16
N SER A 83 -10.16 0.63 -8.05
CA SER A 83 -10.76 1.05 -6.78
C SER A 83 -10.04 2.26 -6.18
N ILE A 84 -8.71 2.25 -6.18
CA ILE A 84 -7.88 3.38 -5.71
C ILE A 84 -8.11 4.61 -6.60
N GLN A 85 -8.09 4.43 -7.93
CA GLN A 85 -8.29 5.52 -8.90
C GLN A 85 -9.71 6.11 -8.80
N ALA A 86 -10.74 5.29 -8.67
CA ALA A 86 -12.11 5.74 -8.47
C ALA A 86 -12.25 6.58 -7.20
N ARG A 87 -11.54 6.21 -6.13
CA ARG A 87 -11.53 6.97 -4.87
C ARG A 87 -10.81 8.32 -4.99
N HIS A 88 -9.70 8.37 -5.72
CA HIS A 88 -9.03 9.64 -6.09
C HIS A 88 -9.95 10.56 -6.90
N ALA A 89 -10.64 10.02 -7.90
CA ALA A 89 -11.55 10.77 -8.76
C ALA A 89 -12.76 11.36 -8.01
N ARG A 90 -13.29 10.63 -7.02
CA ARG A 90 -14.39 11.11 -6.16
C ARG A 90 -13.98 12.26 -5.24
N ARG A 91 -12.70 12.69 -5.25
CA ARG A 91 -12.10 13.66 -4.31
C ARG A 91 -12.48 13.36 -2.87
N TRP A 92 -12.75 12.10 -2.54
CA TRP A 92 -13.33 11.72 -1.26
C TRP A 92 -12.26 11.82 -0.19
N HIS A 93 -12.16 13.00 0.40
CA HIS A 93 -11.40 13.24 1.61
C HIS A 93 -12.15 12.53 2.72
N TRP A 94 -11.68 11.34 3.11
CA TRP A 94 -12.07 10.79 4.39
C TRP A 94 -11.78 11.87 5.43
N PRO A 95 -12.78 12.35 6.20
CA PRO A 95 -12.50 13.27 7.28
C PRO A 95 -11.44 12.59 8.13
N THR A 96 -10.38 13.32 8.49
CA THR A 96 -9.16 12.94 9.21
C THR A 96 -9.39 11.93 10.34
N ARG A 97 -9.74 10.69 10.00
CA ARG A 97 -9.99 9.60 10.94
C ARG A 97 -8.68 8.90 11.17
N TRP A 98 -7.77 9.67 11.77
CA TRP A 98 -6.55 9.21 12.38
C TRP A 98 -6.79 7.96 13.25
N ARG A 99 -8.00 7.79 13.77
CA ARG A 99 -8.42 6.67 14.63
C ARG A 99 -8.51 5.30 13.97
N TRP A 100 -8.63 5.18 12.65
CA TRP A 100 -8.86 3.89 11.97
C TRP A 100 -7.62 3.36 11.23
N CYS A 101 -6.65 4.23 10.99
CA CYS A 101 -5.33 3.87 10.46
C CYS A 101 -4.42 3.14 11.48
N GLY A 102 -4.91 2.77 12.67
CA GLY A 102 -4.08 2.16 13.72
C GLY A 102 -3.33 0.93 13.22
N HIS A 103 -4.05 0.03 12.53
CA HIS A 103 -3.48 -1.16 11.93
C HIS A 103 -2.44 -0.83 10.85
N ALA A 104 -2.77 0.05 9.91
CA ALA A 104 -1.83 0.46 8.85
C ALA A 104 -0.57 1.17 9.42
N ARG A 105 -0.70 1.96 10.48
CA ARG A 105 0.44 2.58 11.17
C ARG A 105 1.31 1.57 11.89
N ALA A 106 0.71 0.60 12.57
CA ALA A 106 1.46 -0.48 13.22
C ALA A 106 2.28 -1.25 12.18
N ARG A 107 1.68 -1.60 11.04
CA ARG A 107 2.39 -2.25 9.93
C ARG A 107 3.47 -1.38 9.32
N TRP A 108 3.19 -0.10 9.15
CA TRP A 108 4.21 0.86 8.70
C TRP A 108 5.42 0.92 9.62
N ALA A 109 5.21 0.88 10.94
CA ALA A 109 6.30 0.90 11.93
C ALA A 109 7.22 -0.33 11.81
N LEU A 110 6.69 -1.47 11.36
CA LEU A 110 7.47 -2.68 11.08
C LEU A 110 8.20 -2.61 9.73
N LEU A 111 7.56 -2.07 8.69
CA LEU A 111 8.12 -2.01 7.34
C LEU A 111 9.16 -0.91 7.15
N ALA A 112 8.95 0.26 7.73
CA ALA A 112 9.82 1.42 7.53
C ALA A 112 11.32 1.16 7.82
N PRO A 113 11.73 0.58 8.97
CA PRO A 113 13.14 0.30 9.21
C PRO A 113 13.72 -0.73 8.24
N ARG A 114 12.94 -1.74 7.83
CA ARG A 114 13.36 -2.76 6.85
C ARG A 114 13.63 -2.12 5.48
N ILE A 115 12.75 -1.23 5.02
CA ILE A 115 12.92 -0.50 3.76
C ILE A 115 14.21 0.34 3.78
N VAL A 116 14.47 1.04 4.88
CA VAL A 116 15.68 1.85 5.04
C VAL A 116 16.93 0.99 5.03
N ALA A 117 16.94 -0.12 5.78
CA ALA A 117 18.06 -1.05 5.81
C ALA A 117 18.36 -1.65 4.42
N LEU A 118 17.32 -2.07 3.69
CA LEU A 118 17.46 -2.62 2.34
C LEU A 118 18.02 -1.59 1.35
N ARG A 119 17.57 -0.34 1.42
CA ARG A 119 18.10 0.75 0.59
C ARG A 119 19.55 1.06 0.91
N ALA A 120 19.92 1.09 2.19
CA ALA A 120 21.31 1.32 2.61
C ALA A 120 22.24 0.17 2.19
N ALA A 121 21.77 -1.08 2.21
CA ALA A 121 22.52 -2.24 1.75
C ALA A 121 22.72 -2.24 0.22
N ALA A 122 21.75 -1.74 -0.55
CA ALA A 122 21.85 -1.68 -2.01
C ALA A 122 22.73 -0.52 -2.54
N MET A 123 23.11 0.42 -1.67
CA MET A 123 23.99 1.54 -2.00
C MET A 123 25.48 1.24 -1.77
N HIS A 124 25.80 0.11 -1.13
CA HIS A 124 27.15 -0.41 -0.92
C HIS A 124 27.44 -1.53 -1.93
#